data_AF-A0A821LG98-F1
#
_entry.id   AF-A0A821LG98-F1
#
_cell.length_a   1.000
_cell.length_b   1.000
_cell.length_c   1.000
_cell.angle_alpha   90.00
_cell.angle_beta   90.00
_cell.angle_gamma   90.00
#
_symmetry.space_group_name_H-M   'P 1'
#
loop_
_entity.id
_entity.type
_entity.pdbx_description
1 polymer ?
#
loop_
_entity_poly.entity_id
_entity_poly.type
_entity_poly.pdbx_seq_one_letter_code
_entity_poly.pdbx_strand_id
1 'polypeptide(L)'
;ILSPETRTTIDELGVILPDDNTPGAPQFPMIYWNAAAALYAYAWARISRQGIDVVGHSQLVGYPELPDLQLQPQYPSVALLNWTTGEGTAKYWTSKLLIETVDIDNDQAVVTETTDVSGENIFSQGFIGNKARRWVVIIKN
;
A
#
# COMPACT_ATOMS: atom_id res chain seq x y z
N ILE A 1 16.31 -22.63 13.05
CA ILE A 1 15.89 -22.80 11.63
C ILE A 1 14.39 -23.02 11.66
N LEU A 2 13.62 -22.22 10.92
CA LEU A 2 12.15 -22.37 10.83
C LEU A 2 11.81 -23.66 10.05
N SER A 3 10.58 -24.17 10.19
CA SER A 3 10.17 -25.35 9.40
C SER A 3 10.18 -24.99 7.90
N PRO A 4 10.43 -25.95 6.98
CA PRO A 4 10.47 -25.68 5.54
C PRO A 4 9.19 -25.07 4.96
N GLU A 5 8.06 -25.20 5.67
CA GLU A 5 6.75 -24.71 5.27
C GLU A 5 6.32 -23.45 6.03
N THR A 6 7.18 -22.90 6.89
CA THR A 6 6.87 -21.65 7.60
C THR A 6 6.78 -20.51 6.59
N ARG A 7 5.63 -19.82 6.58
CA ARG A 7 5.37 -18.62 5.80
C ARG A 7 5.51 -17.36 6.65
N THR A 8 5.90 -16.26 6.03
CA THR A 8 6.08 -14.95 6.67
C THR A 8 5.06 -13.97 6.13
N THR A 9 4.40 -13.25 7.02
CA THR A 9 3.43 -12.23 6.67
C THR A 9 3.79 -10.88 7.28
N ILE A 10 3.34 -9.82 6.62
CA ILE A 10 3.24 -8.49 7.22
C ILE A 10 1.77 -8.26 7.48
N ASP A 11 1.41 -8.22 8.77
CA ASP A 11 0.03 -8.06 9.23
C ASP A 11 -0.59 -6.75 8.70
N GLU A 12 0.13 -5.64 8.87
CA GLU A 12 -0.31 -4.33 8.40
C GLU A 12 0.84 -3.51 7.80
N LEU A 13 0.70 -3.15 6.52
CA LEU A 13 1.58 -2.20 5.85
C LEU A 13 0.83 -0.90 5.55
N GLY A 14 1.34 0.22 6.07
CA GLY A 14 0.76 1.53 5.79
C GLY A 14 1.30 2.63 6.69
N VAL A 15 0.52 3.70 6.77
CA VAL A 15 0.72 4.83 7.68
C VAL A 15 -0.57 5.10 8.44
N ILE A 16 -0.41 5.47 9.69
CA ILE A 16 -1.48 5.93 10.58
C ILE A 16 -1.16 7.35 11.01
N LEU A 17 -2.15 8.24 10.98
CA LEU A 17 -1.96 9.59 11.50
C LEU A 17 -1.95 9.59 13.04
N PRO A 18 -1.16 10.46 13.70
CA PRO A 18 -1.05 10.47 15.16
C PRO A 18 -2.39 10.64 15.88
N ASP A 19 -3.29 11.45 15.31
CA ASP A 19 -4.57 11.82 15.91
C ASP A 19 -5.76 11.05 15.31
N ASP A 20 -5.51 9.94 14.59
CA ASP A 20 -6.51 9.25 13.75
C ASP A 20 -7.79 8.82 14.52
N ASN A 21 -7.63 8.44 15.79
CA ASN A 21 -8.73 8.03 16.65
C ASN A 21 -9.24 9.12 17.60
N THR A 22 -8.79 10.36 17.42
CA THR A 22 -9.24 11.47 18.27
C THR A 22 -10.62 11.95 17.79
N PRO A 23 -11.67 11.91 18.63
CA PRO A 23 -12.96 12.48 18.28
C PRO A 23 -12.85 13.96 17.91
N GLY A 24 -13.51 14.37 16.82
CA GLY A 24 -13.44 15.75 16.30
C GLY A 24 -12.12 16.14 15.62
N ALA A 25 -11.20 15.19 15.36
CA ALA A 25 -10.00 15.46 14.58
C ALA A 25 -10.35 16.06 13.19
N PRO A 26 -9.53 16.99 12.67
CA PRO A 26 -9.78 17.59 11.37
C PRO A 26 -9.70 16.56 10.25
N GLN A 27 -10.39 16.84 9.15
CA GLN A 27 -10.31 16.03 7.92
C GLN A 27 -8.87 15.96 7.41
N PHE A 28 -8.49 14.79 6.90
CA PHE A 28 -7.14 14.56 6.39
C PHE A 28 -6.90 15.37 5.12
N PRO A 29 -5.73 16.01 4.97
CA PRO A 29 -5.43 16.77 3.77
C PRO A 29 -5.37 15.82 2.57
N MET A 30 -5.87 16.23 1.40
CA MET A 30 -5.93 15.35 0.22
C MET A 30 -4.58 14.70 -0.14
N ILE A 31 -3.47 15.43 0.05
CA ILE A 31 -2.11 14.93 -0.17
C ILE A 31 -1.77 13.71 0.69
N TYR A 32 -2.36 13.55 1.87
CA TYR A 32 -2.16 12.40 2.75
C TYR A 32 -2.45 11.10 2.02
N TRP A 33 -3.59 11.01 1.33
CA TRP A 33 -4.00 9.78 0.66
C TRP A 33 -3.01 9.37 -0.44
N ASN A 34 -2.55 10.34 -1.22
CA ASN A 34 -1.58 10.10 -2.29
C ASN A 34 -0.19 9.74 -1.72
N ALA A 35 0.25 10.43 -0.67
CA ALA A 35 1.53 10.14 -0.01
C ALA A 35 1.52 8.75 0.66
N ALA A 36 0.43 8.40 1.34
CA ALA A 36 0.23 7.09 1.96
C ALA A 36 0.22 5.97 0.90
N ALA A 37 -0.46 6.19 -0.23
CA ALA A 37 -0.48 5.25 -1.34
C ALA A 37 0.90 5.08 -2.00
N ALA A 38 1.63 6.18 -2.20
CA ALA A 38 2.99 6.16 -2.75
C ALA A 38 3.96 5.41 -1.83
N LEU A 39 3.89 5.65 -0.50
CA LEU A 39 4.68 4.90 0.47
C LEU A 39 4.33 3.42 0.45
N TYR A 40 3.03 3.08 0.42
CA TYR A 40 2.59 1.69 0.36
C TYR A 40 3.17 0.98 -0.87
N ALA A 41 3.06 1.59 -2.05
CA ALA A 41 3.63 1.03 -3.28
C ALA A 41 5.15 0.84 -3.17
N TYR A 42 5.86 1.87 -2.69
CA TYR A 42 7.31 1.80 -2.49
C TYR A 42 7.70 0.67 -1.54
N ALA A 43 7.05 0.57 -0.38
CA ALA A 43 7.34 -0.47 0.59
C ALA A 43 6.99 -1.86 0.05
N TRP A 44 5.82 -2.03 -0.57
CA TRP A 44 5.39 -3.27 -1.21
C TRP A 44 6.42 -3.76 -2.23
N ALA A 45 6.92 -2.87 -3.10
CA ALA A 45 7.93 -3.21 -4.10
C ALA A 45 9.30 -3.55 -3.49
N ARG A 46 9.67 -2.95 -2.35
CA ARG A 46 10.89 -3.32 -1.61
C ARG A 46 10.75 -4.70 -0.95
N ILE A 47 9.54 -5.03 -0.50
CA ILE A 47 9.23 -6.26 0.22
C ILE A 47 9.04 -7.45 -0.74
N SER A 48 8.60 -7.22 -1.98
CA SER A 48 8.38 -8.28 -2.98
C SER A 48 9.63 -9.12 -3.30
N ARG A 49 10.82 -8.66 -2.89
CA ARG A 49 12.10 -9.37 -3.02
C ARG A 49 12.55 -10.15 -1.79
N GLN A 50 11.78 -10.10 -0.69
CA GLN A 50 12.23 -10.55 0.64
C GLN A 50 11.61 -11.87 1.10
N GLY A 51 10.84 -12.54 0.23
CA GLY A 51 10.18 -13.81 0.58
C GLY A 51 9.05 -13.63 1.61
N ILE A 52 8.37 -12.48 1.59
CA ILE A 52 7.12 -12.27 2.34
C ILE A 52 5.97 -12.83 1.51
N ASP A 53 5.20 -13.74 2.10
CA ASP A 53 4.11 -14.45 1.44
C ASP A 53 2.82 -13.63 1.35
N VAL A 54 2.54 -12.80 2.36
CA VAL A 54 1.31 -12.00 2.44
C VAL A 54 1.60 -10.63 3.05
N VAL A 55 1.00 -9.59 2.46
CA VAL A 55 1.02 -8.22 2.98
C VAL A 55 -0.43 -7.77 3.18
N GLY A 56 -0.79 -7.46 4.43
CA GLY A 56 -2.09 -6.92 4.80
C GLY A 56 -2.13 -5.39 4.77
N HIS A 57 -3.34 -4.87 4.65
CA HIS A 57 -3.69 -3.50 5.03
C HIS A 57 -4.44 -3.55 6.35
N SER A 58 -4.32 -2.53 7.20
CA SER A 58 -4.99 -2.49 8.50
C SER A 58 -6.51 -2.72 8.41
N GLN A 59 -7.20 -2.05 7.49
CA GLN A 59 -8.63 -2.29 7.29
C GLN A 59 -9.15 -1.82 5.93
N LEU A 60 -10.17 -2.53 5.44
CA LEU A 60 -10.91 -2.14 4.24
C LEU A 60 -11.73 -0.88 4.49
N VAL A 61 -12.39 -0.80 5.65
CA VAL A 61 -13.25 0.31 6.07
C VAL A 61 -12.78 0.79 7.43
N GLY A 62 -12.69 2.10 7.60
CA GLY A 62 -12.54 2.82 8.87
C GLY A 62 -13.35 4.09 8.77
N TYR A 63 -13.70 4.71 9.90
CA TYR A 63 -14.64 5.83 9.92
C TYR A 63 -14.29 6.83 11.04
N PRO A 64 -14.58 8.14 10.86
CA PRO A 64 -14.45 9.14 11.91
C PRO A 64 -15.51 8.91 12.97
N GLU A 65 -15.59 9.78 13.97
CA GLU A 65 -16.73 9.77 14.86
C GLU A 65 -18.04 9.87 14.04
N LEU A 66 -19.00 9.00 14.34
CA LEU A 66 -20.33 8.99 13.73
C LEU A 66 -21.36 9.24 14.84
N PRO A 67 -21.68 10.50 15.17
CA PRO A 67 -22.53 10.85 16.32
C PRO A 67 -23.92 10.23 16.26
N ASP A 68 -24.52 10.20 15.08
CA ASP A 68 -25.86 9.65 14.86
C ASP A 68 -25.94 8.15 15.16
N LEU A 69 -24.82 7.44 15.01
CA LEU A 69 -24.69 6.01 15.31
C LEU A 69 -24.05 5.74 16.68
N GLN A 70 -23.65 6.79 17.41
CA GLN A 70 -22.92 6.71 18.68
C GLN A 70 -21.64 5.86 18.57
N LEU A 71 -20.98 5.89 17.41
CA LEU A 71 -19.74 5.16 17.18
C LEU A 71 -18.53 6.11 17.33
N GLN A 72 -17.55 5.65 18.11
CA GLN A 72 -16.24 6.30 18.22
C GLN A 72 -15.45 6.11 16.91
N PRO A 73 -14.50 7.00 16.58
CA PRO A 73 -13.63 6.82 15.42
C PRO A 73 -12.95 5.44 15.41
N GLN A 74 -12.82 4.85 14.22
CA GLN A 74 -12.16 3.55 14.01
C GLN A 74 -11.12 3.66 12.90
N TYR A 75 -9.95 4.18 13.27
CA TYR A 75 -8.75 4.46 12.46
C TYR A 75 -9.04 4.86 11.00
N PRO A 76 -9.78 5.96 10.75
CA PRO A 76 -10.19 6.34 9.40
C PRO A 76 -9.01 6.60 8.44
N SER A 77 -7.85 7.04 8.91
CA SER A 77 -6.68 7.34 8.09
C SER A 77 -6.07 6.08 7.45
N VAL A 78 -6.26 4.89 8.04
CA VAL A 78 -5.75 3.62 7.49
C VAL A 78 -6.74 2.94 6.54
N ALA A 79 -7.99 3.42 6.44
CA ALA A 79 -9.03 2.83 5.59
C ALA A 79 -8.69 2.83 4.09
N LEU A 80 -9.13 1.79 3.37
CA LEU A 80 -9.02 1.70 1.91
C LEU A 80 -10.20 2.35 1.20
N LEU A 81 -11.40 2.36 1.80
CA LEU A 81 -12.61 2.94 1.23
C LEU A 81 -13.02 4.22 1.96
N ASN A 82 -13.60 5.15 1.21
CA ASN A 82 -14.32 6.30 1.75
C ASN A 82 -15.57 5.79 2.48
N TRP A 83 -15.66 6.05 3.78
CA TRP A 83 -16.76 5.60 4.63
C TRP A 83 -18.12 6.23 4.30
N THR A 84 -18.15 7.37 3.60
CA THR A 84 -19.39 8.06 3.20
C THR A 84 -19.88 7.58 1.85
N THR A 85 -18.99 7.43 0.86
CA THR A 85 -19.37 7.11 -0.54
C THR A 85 -19.16 5.66 -0.92
N GLY A 86 -18.35 4.92 -0.17
CA GLY A 86 -17.90 3.56 -0.51
C GLY A 86 -16.82 3.53 -1.61
N GLU A 87 -16.41 4.68 -2.14
CA GLU A 87 -15.41 4.76 -3.20
C GLU A 87 -14.00 4.44 -2.68
N GLY A 88 -13.14 3.89 -3.55
CA GLY A 88 -11.76 3.61 -3.19
C GLY A 88 -10.93 4.87 -2.95
N THR A 89 -10.15 4.89 -1.86
CA THR A 89 -9.08 5.88 -1.65
C THR A 89 -7.92 5.65 -2.62
N ALA A 90 -6.95 6.58 -2.67
CA ALA A 90 -5.72 6.39 -3.45
C ALA A 90 -4.99 5.07 -3.09
N LYS A 91 -5.04 4.64 -1.82
CA LYS A 91 -4.46 3.37 -1.38
C LYS A 91 -5.16 2.18 -2.04
N TYR A 92 -6.50 2.16 -2.05
CA TYR A 92 -7.27 1.10 -2.70
C TYR A 92 -6.90 0.95 -4.17
N TRP A 93 -6.91 2.07 -4.92
CA TRP A 93 -6.62 2.04 -6.35
C TRP A 93 -5.18 1.65 -6.65
N THR A 94 -4.24 2.07 -5.81
CA THR A 94 -2.83 1.67 -5.93
C THR A 94 -2.68 0.18 -5.67
N SER A 95 -3.26 -0.35 -4.59
CA SER A 95 -3.19 -1.79 -4.27
C SER A 95 -3.84 -2.63 -5.36
N LYS A 96 -5.01 -2.19 -5.88
CA LYS A 96 -5.66 -2.84 -7.01
C LYS A 96 -4.75 -2.86 -8.23
N LEU A 97 -4.15 -1.72 -8.60
CA LEU A 97 -3.22 -1.63 -9.72
C LEU A 97 -2.05 -2.59 -9.55
N LEU A 98 -1.44 -2.66 -8.35
CA LEU A 98 -0.32 -3.56 -8.08
C LEU A 98 -0.72 -5.03 -8.22
N ILE A 99 -1.86 -5.43 -7.65
CA ILE A 99 -2.39 -6.80 -7.71
C ILE A 99 -2.75 -7.19 -9.14
N GLU A 100 -3.39 -6.31 -9.91
CA GLU A 100 -3.78 -6.59 -11.30
C GLU A 100 -2.56 -6.57 -12.25
N THR A 101 -1.54 -5.79 -11.89
CA THR A 101 -0.29 -5.70 -12.66
C THR A 101 0.63 -6.87 -12.39
N VAL A 102 0.81 -7.32 -11.15
CA VAL A 102 1.80 -8.35 -10.81
C VAL A 102 1.09 -9.62 -10.35
N ASP A 103 1.27 -10.70 -11.10
CA ASP A 103 0.83 -12.03 -10.68
C ASP A 103 1.82 -12.56 -9.64
N ILE A 104 1.67 -12.21 -8.36
CA ILE A 104 2.68 -12.46 -7.32
C ILE A 104 3.05 -13.95 -7.14
N ASP A 105 2.16 -14.85 -7.53
CA ASP A 105 2.37 -16.30 -7.47
C ASP A 105 3.24 -16.81 -8.63
N ASN A 106 3.28 -16.08 -9.75
CA ASN A 106 3.92 -16.52 -11.00
C ASN A 106 5.01 -15.59 -11.53
N ASP A 107 4.98 -14.31 -11.15
CA ASP A 107 5.90 -13.28 -11.56
C ASP A 107 7.06 -13.19 -10.55
N GLN A 108 8.28 -13.06 -11.07
CA GLN A 108 9.49 -12.95 -10.26
C GLN A 108 9.99 -11.50 -10.23
N ALA A 109 10.15 -10.93 -9.03
CA ALA A 109 10.76 -9.63 -8.83
C ALA A 109 12.24 -9.64 -9.23
N VAL A 110 12.66 -8.73 -10.10
CA VAL A 110 14.05 -8.66 -10.60
C VAL A 110 14.82 -7.46 -10.05
N VAL A 111 16.15 -7.51 -10.15
CA VAL A 111 17.00 -6.34 -9.87
C VAL A 111 16.80 -5.32 -10.98
N THR A 112 16.66 -4.06 -10.59
CA THR A 112 16.59 -2.93 -11.52
C THR A 112 17.50 -1.82 -11.04
N GLU A 113 18.16 -1.17 -12.00
CA GLU A 113 18.91 0.06 -11.79
C GLU A 113 18.36 1.08 -12.77
N THR A 114 17.83 2.18 -12.26
CA THR A 114 17.20 3.22 -13.08
C THR A 114 17.69 4.57 -12.61
N THR A 115 18.03 5.43 -13.57
CA THR A 115 18.42 6.83 -13.33
C THR A 115 17.48 7.77 -14.08
N ASP A 116 17.33 8.99 -13.57
CA ASP A 116 16.67 10.07 -14.29
C ASP A 116 17.60 10.70 -15.35
N VAL A 117 17.15 11.77 -16.01
CA VAL A 117 17.94 12.48 -17.03
C VAL A 117 19.18 13.20 -16.47
N SER A 118 19.21 13.44 -15.15
CA SER A 118 20.35 14.05 -14.44
C SER A 118 21.37 13.01 -13.96
N GLY A 119 21.03 11.73 -14.03
CA GLY A 119 21.82 10.62 -13.51
C GLY A 119 21.52 10.28 -12.05
N GLU A 120 20.47 10.86 -11.45
CA GLU A 120 20.04 10.53 -10.09
C GLU A 120 19.31 9.18 -10.06
N ASN A 121 19.61 8.35 -9.06
CA ASN A 121 18.98 7.05 -8.90
C ASN A 121 17.49 7.21 -8.55
N ILE A 122 16.63 6.62 -9.38
CA ILE A 122 15.21 6.50 -9.09
C ILE A 122 14.87 5.06 -8.73
N PHE A 123 13.99 4.89 -7.74
CA PHE A 123 13.54 3.56 -7.39
C PHE A 123 12.63 3.00 -8.48
N SER A 124 12.80 1.72 -8.77
CA SER A 124 11.97 0.97 -9.72
C SER A 124 11.90 -0.48 -9.26
N GLN A 125 10.85 -1.20 -9.66
CA GLN A 125 10.78 -2.62 -9.44
C GLN A 125 10.19 -3.35 -10.66
N GLY A 126 11.02 -4.17 -11.29
CA GLY A 126 10.61 -4.99 -12.43
C GLY A 126 10.08 -6.35 -12.00
N PHE A 127 9.17 -6.92 -12.79
CA PHE A 127 8.65 -8.28 -12.61
C PHE A 127 8.69 -9.04 -13.94
N ILE A 128 9.10 -10.31 -13.90
CA ILE A 128 9.15 -11.18 -15.08
C ILE A 128 8.25 -12.39 -14.85
N GLY A 129 7.32 -12.62 -15.78
CA GLY A 129 6.38 -13.75 -15.73
C GLY A 129 5.97 -14.29 -17.09
N ASN A 130 5.05 -15.26 -17.06
CA ASN A 130 4.68 -16.10 -18.21
C ASN A 130 3.93 -15.36 -19.34
N LYS A 131 3.33 -14.19 -19.07
CA LYS A 131 2.52 -13.42 -20.04
C LYS A 131 3.24 -12.20 -20.64
N ALA A 132 4.57 -12.24 -20.72
CA ALA A 132 5.47 -11.11 -21.03
C ALA A 132 5.68 -10.15 -19.85
N ARG A 133 6.79 -9.36 -19.93
CA ARG A 133 7.32 -8.52 -18.84
C ARG A 133 6.30 -7.50 -18.36
N ARG A 134 6.20 -7.35 -17.03
CA ARG A 134 5.35 -6.34 -16.38
C ARG A 134 6.23 -5.48 -15.47
N TRP A 135 6.02 -4.17 -15.51
CA TRP A 135 6.89 -3.21 -14.82
C TRP A 135 6.06 -2.40 -13.84
N VAL A 136 6.56 -2.24 -12.61
CA VAL A 136 6.05 -1.26 -11.65
C VAL A 136 7.14 -0.23 -11.42
N VAL A 137 6.91 0.99 -11.92
CA VAL A 137 7.83 2.12 -11.72
C VAL A 137 7.33 2.91 -10.52
N ILE A 138 8.21 3.18 -9.55
CA ILE A 138 7.83 3.90 -8.33
C ILE A 138 8.83 5.01 -8.10
N ILE A 139 8.48 6.20 -8.55
CA ILE A 139 9.32 7.39 -8.46
C ILE A 139 9.26 7.91 -7.02
N LYS A 140 10.41 7.99 -6.36
CA LYS A 140 10.61 8.76 -5.14
C LYS A 140 11.35 10.04 -5.53
N ASN A 141 10.73 11.20 -5.27
CA ASN A 141 11.42 12.49 -5.25
C ASN A 141 12.08 12.69 -3.89
#